data_AF-A0A9E3MSF0-F1
#
_entry.id   AF-A0A9E3MSF0-F1
#
_cell.length_a   1.000
_cell.length_b   1.000
_cell.length_c   1.000
_cell.angle_alpha   90.00
_cell.angle_beta   90.00
_cell.angle_gamma   90.00
#
_symmetry.space_group_name_H-M   'P 1'
#
loop_
_entity.id
_entity.type
_entity.pdbx_description
1 polymer ?
#
loop_
_entity_poly.entity_id
_entity_poly.type
_entity_poly.pdbx_seq_one_letter_code
_entity_poly.pdbx_strand_id
1 'polypeptide(L)'
;MTTTRRAFGALAAGAALAALAPTATASASPRHRRLIAHDDFRHGLGRWAVELEQGGTVTARRGVLEVDVPAGATIWFRQPLEGPYVLEYTATPVSEGGANDRVSDLNNFWNAVDVRSPDDVFATHRGGALAEYDYLKTYYSGYGANYNTTTRLRRYVGEPGVR
;
A
#
# COMPACT_ATOMS: atom_id res chain seq x y z
N MET A 1 -65.87 2.81 48.81
CA MET A 1 -64.83 1.78 49.02
C MET A 1 -65.14 0.60 48.13
N THR A 2 -64.37 0.40 47.06
CA THR A 2 -64.26 -0.86 46.31
C THR A 2 -63.04 -0.74 45.40
N THR A 3 -61.89 -1.21 45.91
CA THR A 3 -60.62 -1.26 45.17
C THR A 3 -60.57 -2.55 44.35
N THR A 4 -60.63 -2.42 43.04
CA THR A 4 -60.46 -3.54 42.09
C THR A 4 -58.97 -3.84 41.93
N ARG A 5 -58.54 -5.01 42.41
CA ARG A 5 -57.20 -5.56 42.14
C ARG A 5 -57.07 -5.87 40.65
N ARG A 6 -55.98 -5.41 40.01
CA ARG A 6 -55.52 -5.95 38.73
C ARG A 6 -54.06 -6.37 38.90
N ALA A 7 -53.81 -7.65 38.61
CA ALA A 7 -52.52 -8.29 38.68
C ALA A 7 -51.56 -7.72 37.62
N PHE A 8 -50.32 -7.46 38.00
CA PHE A 8 -49.24 -7.20 37.07
C PHE A 8 -48.59 -8.53 36.68
N GLY A 9 -48.76 -8.94 35.42
CA GLY A 9 -48.01 -10.05 34.83
C GLY A 9 -46.58 -9.58 34.53
N ALA A 10 -45.59 -10.35 34.99
CA ALA A 10 -44.19 -10.13 34.64
C ALA A 10 -43.96 -10.52 33.17
N LEU A 11 -43.54 -9.56 32.34
CA LEU A 11 -42.96 -9.84 31.03
C LEU A 11 -41.47 -10.15 31.23
N ALA A 12 -41.11 -11.43 31.11
CA ALA A 12 -39.73 -11.83 30.87
C ALA A 12 -39.50 -11.81 29.35
N ALA A 13 -38.83 -10.78 28.83
CA ALA A 13 -38.32 -10.78 27.47
C ALA A 13 -36.88 -11.32 27.49
N GLY A 14 -36.70 -12.54 26.98
CA GLY A 14 -35.43 -13.24 26.96
C GLY A 14 -34.38 -12.55 26.10
N ALA A 15 -33.14 -12.54 26.58
CA ALA A 15 -31.98 -12.16 25.79
C ALA A 15 -31.75 -13.22 24.71
N ALA A 16 -32.02 -12.89 23.44
CA ALA A 16 -31.56 -13.69 22.32
C ALA A 16 -30.05 -13.47 22.17
N LEU A 17 -29.24 -14.45 22.59
CA LEU A 17 -27.84 -14.54 22.18
C LEU A 17 -27.83 -14.79 20.66
N ALA A 18 -27.62 -13.76 19.87
CA ALA A 18 -27.23 -13.93 18.48
C ALA A 18 -25.81 -14.49 18.47
N ALA A 19 -25.67 -15.77 18.14
CA ALA A 19 -24.37 -16.37 17.87
C ALA A 19 -23.76 -15.66 16.65
N LEU A 20 -22.76 -14.80 16.89
CA LEU A 20 -21.91 -14.25 15.84
C LEU A 20 -21.12 -15.42 15.25
N ALA A 21 -21.62 -16.00 14.15
CA ALA A 21 -20.84 -16.91 13.35
C ALA A 21 -19.60 -16.14 12.84
N PRO A 22 -18.37 -16.66 13.01
CA PRO A 22 -17.20 -16.02 12.44
C PRO A 22 -17.40 -15.94 10.92
N THR A 23 -17.42 -14.73 10.38
CA THR A 23 -17.38 -14.48 8.94
C THR A 23 -16.18 -15.24 8.39
N ALA A 24 -16.44 -16.21 7.51
CA ALA A 24 -15.39 -16.91 6.80
C ALA A 24 -14.49 -15.85 6.13
N THR A 25 -13.19 -15.93 6.37
CA THR A 25 -12.21 -15.15 5.62
C THR A 25 -12.40 -15.49 4.14
N ALA A 26 -12.74 -14.48 3.34
CA ALA A 26 -12.83 -14.65 1.90
C ALA A 26 -11.44 -14.99 1.35
N SER A 27 -11.13 -16.29 1.24
CA SER A 27 -9.94 -16.77 0.56
C SER A 27 -10.28 -16.93 -0.92
N ALA A 28 -10.02 -15.88 -1.69
CA ALA A 28 -9.89 -16.02 -3.13
C ALA A 28 -8.55 -16.72 -3.40
N SER A 29 -8.50 -18.04 -3.22
CA SER A 29 -7.41 -18.85 -3.77
C SER A 29 -7.60 -18.86 -5.29
N PRO A 30 -6.81 -18.09 -6.07
CA PRO A 30 -7.07 -17.95 -7.49
C PRO A 30 -6.73 -19.29 -8.14
N ARG A 31 -7.75 -19.97 -8.64
CA ARG A 31 -7.56 -21.13 -9.50
C ARG A 31 -6.90 -20.59 -10.77
N HIS A 32 -5.61 -20.88 -10.97
CA HIS A 32 -4.72 -20.39 -12.03
C HIS A 32 -4.14 -18.98 -11.82
N ARG A 33 -3.09 -18.87 -10.99
CA ARG A 33 -2.15 -17.72 -11.03
C ARG A 33 -1.13 -17.96 -12.14
N ARG A 34 -1.15 -17.13 -13.19
CA ARG A 34 -0.06 -17.06 -14.17
C ARG A 34 0.92 -15.98 -13.71
N LEU A 35 2.21 -16.27 -13.70
CA LEU A 35 3.23 -15.27 -13.46
C LEU A 35 3.20 -14.24 -14.60
N ILE A 36 2.90 -12.98 -14.28
CA ILE A 36 2.86 -11.88 -15.26
C ILE A 36 4.27 -11.30 -15.43
N ALA A 37 4.93 -11.06 -14.30
CA ALA A 37 6.26 -10.51 -14.23
C ALA A 37 6.90 -10.86 -12.89
N HIS A 38 8.22 -10.99 -12.88
CA HIS A 38 9.04 -11.23 -11.69
C HIS A 38 10.46 -10.76 -11.97
N ASP A 39 11.11 -10.14 -10.99
CA ASP A 39 12.52 -9.80 -11.01
C ASP A 39 13.20 -10.47 -9.81
N ASP A 40 14.31 -11.18 -10.04
CA ASP A 40 15.10 -11.78 -8.96
C ASP A 40 16.22 -10.86 -8.47
N PHE A 41 16.32 -9.65 -8.99
CA PHE A 41 17.32 -8.64 -8.64
C PHE A 41 18.77 -9.12 -8.81
N ARG A 42 19.03 -10.00 -9.79
CA ARG A 42 20.41 -10.42 -10.15
C ARG A 42 20.96 -9.72 -11.38
N HIS A 43 20.11 -9.01 -12.12
CA HIS A 43 20.41 -8.46 -13.43
C HIS A 43 20.38 -6.92 -13.49
N GLY A 44 20.58 -6.25 -12.35
CA GLY A 44 20.57 -4.79 -12.28
C GLY A 44 19.17 -4.19 -12.38
N LEU A 45 19.11 -2.88 -12.63
CA LEU A 45 17.88 -2.09 -12.59
C LEU A 45 17.19 -1.95 -13.96
N GLY A 46 17.51 -2.78 -14.96
CA GLY A 46 17.01 -2.60 -16.34
C GLY A 46 15.47 -2.56 -16.47
N ARG A 47 14.76 -3.17 -15.52
CA ARG A 47 13.28 -3.19 -15.45
C ARG A 47 12.68 -2.14 -14.53
N TRP A 48 13.52 -1.31 -13.92
CA TRP A 48 13.15 -0.36 -12.90
C TRP A 48 13.55 1.05 -13.31
N ALA A 49 12.71 2.04 -12.99
CA ALA A 49 13.05 3.45 -13.04
C ALA A 49 13.16 3.96 -11.61
N VAL A 50 14.21 4.74 -11.32
CA VAL A 50 14.51 5.21 -9.97
C VAL A 50 14.39 6.73 -9.95
N GLU A 51 13.63 7.24 -8.99
CA GLU A 51 13.44 8.67 -8.72
C GLU A 51 13.95 8.94 -7.29
N LEU A 52 14.98 9.78 -7.14
CA LEU A 52 15.69 10.03 -5.89
C LEU A 52 15.52 11.48 -5.44
N GLU A 53 15.16 11.70 -4.18
CA GLU A 53 14.98 13.04 -3.60
C GLU A 53 16.30 13.76 -3.33
N GLN A 54 17.25 13.08 -2.67
CA GLN A 54 18.54 13.67 -2.30
C GLN A 54 19.70 12.74 -2.64
N GLY A 55 19.65 12.13 -3.83
CA GLY A 55 20.66 11.17 -4.27
C GLY A 55 20.64 9.88 -3.45
N GLY A 56 21.82 9.35 -3.14
CA GLY A 56 21.98 8.01 -2.60
C GLY A 56 22.07 6.94 -3.69
N THR A 57 21.82 5.69 -3.32
CA THR A 57 21.97 4.55 -4.23
C THR A 57 20.77 3.61 -4.18
N VAL A 58 20.41 3.10 -5.36
CA VAL A 58 19.53 1.96 -5.51
C VAL A 58 20.26 0.95 -6.37
N THR A 59 20.40 -0.27 -5.89
CA THR A 59 21.09 -1.33 -6.63
C THR A 59 20.29 -2.62 -6.60
N ALA A 60 20.28 -3.34 -7.72
CA ALA A 60 19.72 -4.69 -7.79
C ALA A 60 20.85 -5.67 -8.11
N ARG A 61 21.31 -6.39 -7.08
CA ARG A 61 22.40 -7.36 -7.20
C ARG A 61 22.25 -8.46 -6.17
N ARG A 62 22.81 -9.64 -6.46
CA ARG A 62 22.88 -10.77 -5.53
C ARG A 62 21.51 -11.20 -4.96
N GLY A 63 20.42 -10.99 -5.69
CA GLY A 63 19.10 -11.43 -5.24
C GLY A 63 18.27 -10.38 -4.51
N VAL A 64 18.79 -9.16 -4.35
CA VAL A 64 18.17 -8.10 -3.54
C VAL A 64 18.18 -6.77 -4.27
N LEU A 65 17.07 -6.05 -4.18
CA LEU A 65 17.01 -4.62 -4.47
C LEU A 65 17.29 -3.85 -3.17
N GLU A 66 18.45 -3.21 -3.11
CA GLU A 66 18.95 -2.44 -1.97
C GLU A 66 18.70 -0.96 -2.21
N VAL A 67 18.14 -0.28 -1.22
CA VAL A 67 17.82 1.16 -1.24
C VAL A 67 18.54 1.81 -0.08
N ASP A 68 19.56 2.60 -0.38
CA ASP A 68 20.38 3.31 0.61
C ASP A 68 20.42 4.79 0.24
N VAL A 69 19.52 5.56 0.85
CA VAL A 69 19.24 6.95 0.48
C VAL A 69 19.08 7.84 1.70
N PRO A 70 19.56 9.10 1.67
CA PRO A 70 19.42 10.02 2.80
C PRO A 70 18.00 10.59 2.96
N ALA A 71 17.16 10.47 1.93
CA ALA A 71 15.79 11.01 1.88
C ALA A 71 14.82 10.02 1.18
N GLY A 72 13.81 10.49 0.46
CA GLY A 72 12.88 9.63 -0.28
C GLY A 72 13.47 9.01 -1.56
N ALA A 73 12.99 7.82 -1.88
CA ALA A 73 13.17 7.19 -3.18
C ALA A 73 11.86 6.54 -3.64
N THR A 74 11.57 6.60 -4.95
CA THR A 74 10.48 5.85 -5.57
C THR A 74 11.04 5.04 -6.72
N ILE A 75 10.64 3.77 -6.79
CA ILE A 75 11.21 2.78 -7.69
C ILE A 75 10.07 2.14 -8.46
N TRP A 76 9.98 2.48 -9.73
CA TRP A 76 8.88 2.07 -10.61
C TRP A 76 9.25 0.84 -11.40
N PHE A 77 8.40 -0.17 -11.37
CA PHE A 77 8.48 -1.25 -12.34
C PHE A 77 8.03 -0.75 -13.71
N ARG A 78 8.88 -0.87 -14.73
CA ARG A 78 8.67 -0.24 -16.04
C ARG A 78 7.53 -0.84 -16.83
N GLN A 79 7.29 -2.15 -16.68
CA GLN A 79 6.26 -2.84 -17.44
C GLN A 79 4.87 -2.45 -16.90
N PRO A 80 3.99 -1.88 -17.74
CA PRO A 80 2.59 -1.66 -17.36
C PRO A 80 1.91 -3.00 -17.07
N LEU A 81 1.11 -3.03 -16.00
CA LEU A 81 0.31 -4.20 -15.63
C LEU A 81 -1.16 -3.89 -15.88
N GLU A 82 -1.88 -4.85 -16.46
CA GLU A 82 -3.29 -4.71 -16.83
C GLU A 82 -4.15 -5.83 -16.23
N GLY A 83 -5.42 -5.51 -15.99
CA GLY A 83 -6.39 -6.45 -15.43
C GLY A 83 -6.19 -6.73 -13.93
N PRO A 84 -6.82 -7.79 -13.40
CA PRO A 84 -6.64 -8.19 -12.02
C PRO A 84 -5.30 -8.90 -11.83
N TYR A 85 -4.48 -8.39 -10.91
CA TYR A 85 -3.18 -8.97 -10.59
C TYR A 85 -2.90 -8.90 -9.08
N VAL A 86 -1.92 -9.69 -8.64
CA VAL A 86 -1.39 -9.67 -7.27
C VAL A 86 0.05 -9.18 -7.35
N LEU A 87 0.38 -8.21 -6.50
CA LEU A 87 1.76 -7.80 -6.25
C LEU A 87 2.24 -8.55 -5.01
N GLU A 88 3.36 -9.25 -5.13
CA GLU A 88 3.95 -10.01 -4.04
C GLU A 88 5.44 -9.67 -3.97
N TYR A 89 5.89 -9.26 -2.79
CA TYR A 89 7.28 -8.95 -2.50
C TYR A 89 7.54 -9.04 -1.00
N THR A 90 8.80 -9.18 -0.62
CA THR A 90 9.26 -9.01 0.76
C THR A 90 10.12 -7.75 0.81
N ALA A 91 9.82 -6.87 1.76
CA ALA A 91 10.61 -5.68 2.05
C ALA A 91 11.05 -5.74 3.51
N THR A 92 12.33 -5.45 3.76
CA THR A 92 12.91 -5.46 5.09
C THR A 92 13.40 -4.06 5.43
N PRO A 93 12.78 -3.35 6.38
CA PRO A 93 13.35 -2.11 6.89
C PRO A 93 14.65 -2.39 7.63
N VAL A 94 15.67 -1.57 7.39
CA VAL A 94 17.00 -1.69 8.02
C VAL A 94 17.15 -0.59 9.07
N SER A 95 17.54 -0.97 10.28
CA SER A 95 17.74 -0.08 11.43
C SER A 95 18.96 -0.53 12.25
N GLU A 96 20.12 -0.63 11.59
CA GLU A 96 21.37 -1.17 12.15
C GLU A 96 22.36 -0.07 12.57
N GLY A 97 21.95 1.20 12.53
CA GLY A 97 22.74 2.34 12.96
C GLY A 97 23.57 3.00 11.86
N GLY A 98 23.36 2.62 10.60
CA GLY A 98 23.92 3.30 9.43
C GLY A 98 23.42 4.73 9.26
N ALA A 99 24.13 5.51 8.45
CA ALA A 99 23.82 6.94 8.25
C ALA A 99 22.41 7.19 7.67
N ASN A 100 21.88 6.23 6.91
CA ASN A 100 20.59 6.31 6.24
C ASN A 100 19.53 5.36 6.84
N ASP A 101 19.81 4.72 7.97
CA ASP A 101 18.97 3.67 8.59
C ASP A 101 17.73 4.22 9.32
N ARG A 102 17.39 5.50 9.12
CA ARG A 102 16.16 6.07 9.68
C ARG A 102 14.96 5.49 8.93
N VAL A 103 14.34 4.45 9.47
CA VAL A 103 13.22 3.71 8.84
C VAL A 103 12.01 4.59 8.54
N SER A 104 11.86 5.08 7.31
CA SER A 104 10.66 5.81 6.88
C SER A 104 9.52 4.87 6.46
N ASP A 105 8.34 5.45 6.24
CA ASP A 105 7.20 4.74 5.65
C ASP A 105 7.60 4.00 4.37
N LEU A 106 7.10 2.78 4.22
CA LEU A 106 7.12 2.06 2.95
C LEU A 106 5.80 2.33 2.23
N ASN A 107 5.89 2.79 0.99
CA ASN A 107 4.73 3.16 0.19
C ASN A 107 4.68 2.32 -1.08
N ASN A 108 3.49 1.84 -1.44
CA ASN A 108 3.25 1.12 -2.68
C ASN A 108 2.20 1.83 -3.53
N PHE A 109 2.59 2.25 -4.74
CA PHE A 109 1.71 2.80 -5.76
C PHE A 109 1.43 1.73 -6.82
N TRP A 110 0.19 1.65 -7.33
CA TRP A 110 -0.15 0.77 -8.46
C TRP A 110 -1.31 1.32 -9.29
N ASN A 111 -1.38 0.87 -10.56
CA ASN A 111 -2.25 1.45 -11.58
C ASN A 111 -2.09 2.98 -11.66
N ALA A 112 -0.84 3.43 -11.73
CA ALA A 112 -0.49 4.83 -11.74
C ALA A 112 -0.56 5.41 -13.17
N VAL A 113 -1.24 6.54 -13.29
CA VAL A 113 -1.23 7.41 -14.47
C VAL A 113 -0.92 8.82 -13.99
N ASP A 114 0.07 9.48 -14.57
CA ASP A 114 0.34 10.89 -14.28
C ASP A 114 -0.59 11.77 -15.12
N VAL A 115 -1.39 12.63 -14.50
CA VAL A 115 -2.35 13.47 -15.25
C VAL A 115 -1.65 14.49 -16.16
N ARG A 116 -0.36 14.76 -15.91
CA ARG A 116 0.48 15.66 -16.72
C ARG A 116 1.03 14.96 -17.96
N SER A 117 1.09 13.62 -17.94
CA SER A 117 1.63 12.77 -18.99
C SER A 117 0.86 11.43 -19.04
N PRO A 118 -0.40 11.46 -19.53
CA PRO A 118 -1.33 10.33 -19.38
C PRO A 118 -0.90 9.07 -20.15
N ASP A 119 -0.10 9.22 -21.21
CA ASP A 119 0.34 8.11 -22.06
C ASP A 119 1.69 7.51 -21.64
N ASP A 120 2.44 8.21 -20.78
CA ASP A 120 3.75 7.78 -20.29
C ASP A 120 4.07 8.39 -18.93
N VAL A 121 3.97 7.58 -17.88
CA VAL A 121 4.25 8.02 -16.50
C VAL A 121 5.69 8.53 -16.33
N PHE A 122 6.63 8.14 -17.19
CA PHE A 122 8.03 8.56 -17.14
C PHE A 122 8.32 9.84 -17.93
N ALA A 123 7.37 10.35 -18.74
CA ALA A 123 7.57 11.57 -19.50
C ALA A 123 7.56 12.83 -18.60
N THR A 124 6.92 12.77 -17.44
CA THR A 124 7.06 13.80 -16.41
C THR A 124 8.16 13.43 -15.43
N HIS A 125 9.19 14.28 -15.35
CA HIS A 125 10.24 14.14 -14.36
C HIS A 125 9.70 14.34 -12.94
N ARG A 126 10.01 13.41 -12.04
CA ARG A 126 9.80 13.52 -10.59
C ARG A 126 11.13 13.23 -9.90
N GLY A 127 11.43 14.02 -8.88
CA GLY A 127 12.61 13.93 -8.04
C GLY A 127 12.37 13.15 -6.76
N GLY A 128 11.56 12.10 -6.72
CA GLY A 128 11.51 11.20 -5.55
C GLY A 128 10.69 11.70 -4.35
N ALA A 129 10.39 12.99 -4.24
CA ALA A 129 9.65 13.58 -3.11
C ALA A 129 8.17 13.18 -3.11
N LEU A 130 7.64 12.77 -1.94
CA LEU A 130 6.28 12.20 -1.86
C LEU A 130 5.17 13.11 -2.41
N ALA A 131 5.31 14.43 -2.26
CA ALA A 131 4.30 15.39 -2.71
C ALA A 131 4.19 15.50 -4.24
N GLU A 132 5.23 15.13 -4.98
CA GLU A 132 5.22 15.19 -6.45
C GLU A 132 4.32 14.12 -7.08
N TYR A 133 3.94 13.10 -6.29
CA TYR A 133 3.06 12.01 -6.71
C TYR A 133 1.57 12.32 -6.54
N ASP A 134 1.20 13.49 -6.01
CA ASP A 134 -0.22 13.90 -5.88
C ASP A 134 -0.91 14.02 -7.25
N TYR A 135 -0.13 14.28 -8.30
CA TYR A 135 -0.59 14.32 -9.70
C TYR A 135 -0.85 12.93 -10.29
N LEU A 136 -0.61 11.85 -9.55
CA LEU A 136 -0.95 10.51 -10.01
C LEU A 136 -2.43 10.20 -9.76
N LYS A 137 -3.10 9.65 -10.77
CA LYS A 137 -4.26 8.78 -10.58
C LYS A 137 -3.74 7.40 -10.28
N THR A 138 -3.73 7.01 -9.01
CA THR A 138 -3.12 5.75 -8.55
C THR A 138 -3.82 5.22 -7.31
N TYR A 139 -3.77 3.91 -7.10
CA TYR A 139 -4.00 3.38 -5.77
C TYR A 139 -2.71 3.46 -4.96
N TYR A 140 -2.87 3.57 -3.65
CA TYR A 140 -1.77 3.73 -2.71
C TYR A 140 -2.01 2.89 -1.47
N SER A 141 -0.97 2.19 -1.01
CA SER A 141 -0.91 1.62 0.32
C SER A 141 0.35 2.12 1.02
N GLY A 142 0.18 2.67 2.22
CA GLY A 142 1.29 3.10 3.05
C GLY A 142 1.39 2.21 4.28
N TYR A 143 2.55 1.62 4.47
CA TYR A 143 2.96 0.93 5.70
C TYR A 143 3.72 1.95 6.54
N GLY A 144 3.08 2.44 7.59
CA GLY A 144 3.69 3.41 8.48
C GLY A 144 4.97 2.88 9.13
N ALA A 145 5.94 3.76 9.32
CA ALA A 145 7.10 3.53 10.16
C ALA A 145 7.48 4.79 10.96
N ASN A 146 8.42 4.65 11.90
CA ASN A 146 8.81 5.70 12.85
C ASN A 146 7.59 6.35 13.53
N TYR A 147 7.30 7.61 13.20
CA TYR A 147 6.23 8.41 13.80
C TYR A 147 4.85 8.11 13.23
N ASN A 148 4.77 7.41 12.10
CA ASN A 148 3.51 6.99 11.52
C ASN A 148 3.21 5.54 11.92
N THR A 149 2.25 5.36 12.81
CA THR A 149 1.84 4.04 13.32
C THR A 149 0.67 3.42 12.55
N THR A 150 0.23 4.06 11.46
CA THR A 150 -0.98 3.67 10.75
C THR A 150 -0.65 3.07 9.38
N THR A 151 -1.39 2.02 9.03
CA THR A 151 -1.48 1.56 7.64
C THR A 151 -2.62 2.28 6.94
N ARG A 152 -2.39 2.72 5.69
CA ARG A 152 -3.38 3.49 4.93
C ARG A 152 -3.60 2.86 3.57
N LEU A 153 -4.85 2.89 3.11
CA LEU A 153 -5.25 2.54 1.76
C LEU A 153 -5.98 3.74 1.18
N ARG A 154 -5.54 4.22 0.01
CA ARG A 154 -6.01 5.47 -0.60
C ARG A 154 -6.16 5.34 -2.12
N ARG A 155 -6.94 6.25 -2.70
CA ARG A 155 -7.04 6.46 -4.14
C ARG A 155 -6.72 7.91 -4.44
N TYR A 156 -5.62 8.15 -5.12
CA TYR A 156 -5.25 9.49 -5.55
C TYR A 156 -6.02 9.80 -6.84
N VAL A 157 -6.48 11.04 -6.95
CA VAL A 157 -7.30 11.52 -8.07
C VAL A 157 -6.50 12.32 -9.10
N GLY A 158 -5.22 12.55 -8.83
CA GLY A 158 -4.34 13.36 -9.68
C GLY A 158 -4.41 14.87 -9.39
N GLU A 159 -4.83 15.25 -8.18
CA GLU A 159 -4.93 16.65 -7.75
C GLU A 159 -3.99 16.90 -6.57
N PRO A 160 -3.19 17.99 -6.59
CA PRO A 160 -2.29 18.36 -5.50
C PRO A 160 -2.99 18.40 -4.14
N GLY A 161 -2.42 17.72 -3.15
CA GLY A 161 -2.96 17.67 -1.80
C GLY A 161 -4.19 16.77 -1.60
N VAL A 162 -4.71 16.12 -2.65
CA VAL A 162 -5.87 15.22 -2.55
C VAL A 162 -5.43 13.76 -2.68
N ARG A 163 -5.36 13.07 -1.53
CA ARG A 163 -4.84 11.69 -1.39
C ARG A 163 -5.84 10.75 -0.75
#